data_AF-A0A2I3TST3-F1
#
_entry.id   AF-A0A2I3TST3-F1
#
_cell.length_a   1.000
_cell.length_b   1.000
_cell.length_c   1.000
_cell.angle_alpha   90.00
_cell.angle_beta   90.00
_cell.angle_gamma   90.00
#
_symmetry.space_group_name_H-M   'P 1'
#
loop_
_entity.id
_entity.type
_entity.pdbx_description
1 polymer ?
#
loop_
_entity_poly.entity_id
_entity_poly.type
_entity_poly.pdbx_seq_one_letter_code
_entity_poly.pdbx_strand_id
1 'polypeptide(L)'
;MSCINLPTVLPGSPSKTRGQIQVILGPMFSGKSTELMRRVRRFQIAQYKCLVIKYAKDTRYSSSFCTHDRNTMEALPACLLRDVAQEALGVAVIGIDEGQFFPDIVEFCEAMANAGKTVIVAALDGTFQRKPFGAILNLVPLAESVVKLTAVCMECFREAAYTKRLGTEKEVAPPCSDAIPAHCSLCFPS
;
A
#
# COMPACT_ATOMS: atom_id res chain seq x y z
N MET A 1 37.81 25.87 16.16
CA MET A 1 36.56 25.72 15.39
C MET A 1 35.70 24.71 16.12
N SER A 2 34.76 25.20 16.91
CA SER A 2 33.91 24.40 17.79
C SER A 2 32.85 23.66 16.98
N CYS A 3 32.83 22.33 17.12
CA CYS A 3 31.77 21.47 16.62
C CYS A 3 30.46 21.85 17.33
N ILE A 4 29.50 22.38 16.58
CA ILE A 4 28.16 22.64 17.09
C ILE A 4 27.47 21.28 17.22
N ASN A 5 27.43 20.74 18.45
CA ASN A 5 26.53 19.64 18.79
C ASN A 5 25.10 20.17 18.71
N LEU A 6 24.41 19.86 17.61
CA LEU A 6 22.97 20.07 17.54
C LEU A 6 22.30 19.09 18.51
N PRO A 7 21.51 19.56 19.50
CA PRO A 7 20.76 18.65 20.36
C PRO A 7 19.76 17.85 19.52
N THR A 8 19.74 16.54 19.71
CA THR A 8 19.02 15.56 18.87
C THR A 8 17.50 15.70 18.92
N VAL A 9 16.94 16.46 19.87
CA VAL A 9 15.48 16.68 20.02
C VAL A 9 15.24 18.05 20.66
N LEU A 10 14.39 18.88 20.04
CA LEU A 10 13.98 20.17 20.62
C LEU A 10 13.04 19.96 21.83
N PRO A 11 13.16 20.77 22.91
CA PRO A 11 12.43 20.62 24.17
C PRO A 11 10.91 20.91 24.13
N GLY A 12 10.30 20.89 22.94
CA GLY A 12 8.84 21.01 22.74
C GLY A 12 8.27 20.02 21.72
N SER A 13 9.04 19.03 21.28
CA SER A 13 8.53 17.99 20.37
C SER A 13 7.58 17.05 21.12
N PRO A 14 6.41 16.70 20.55
CA PRO A 14 5.44 15.85 21.24
C PRO A 14 6.09 14.51 21.59
N SER A 15 6.08 14.17 22.88
CA SER A 15 6.79 13.02 23.47
C SER A 15 6.24 11.64 23.06
N LYS A 16 5.20 11.60 22.23
CA LYS A 16 4.66 10.38 21.64
C LYS A 16 4.83 10.45 20.14
N THR A 17 5.63 9.52 19.60
CA THR A 17 5.56 9.16 18.18
C THR A 17 4.12 8.74 17.90
N ARG A 18 3.36 9.61 17.21
CA ARG A 18 2.01 9.26 16.75
C ARG A 18 2.19 8.38 15.53
N GLY A 19 1.99 7.07 15.71
CA GLY A 19 1.77 6.20 14.56
C GLY A 19 0.45 6.55 13.88
N GLN A 20 0.30 6.05 12.66
CA GLN A 20 -0.89 6.28 11.85
C GLN A 20 -0.99 5.19 10.78
N ILE A 21 -2.20 4.95 10.30
CA ILE A 21 -2.53 4.09 9.17
C ILE A 21 -3.11 4.97 8.07
N GLN A 22 -2.51 4.86 6.87
CA GLN A 22 -2.99 5.49 5.65
C GLN A 22 -3.38 4.41 4.66
N VAL A 23 -4.59 4.46 4.12
CA VAL A 23 -5.10 3.48 3.15
C VAL A 23 -5.32 4.14 1.80
N ILE A 24 -4.72 3.57 0.77
CA ILE A 24 -4.83 3.95 -0.64
C ILE A 24 -5.57 2.83 -1.36
N LEU A 25 -6.87 3.06 -1.57
CA LEU A 25 -7.78 2.17 -2.27
C LEU A 25 -7.90 2.55 -3.75
N GLY A 26 -8.52 1.69 -4.56
CA GLY A 26 -8.83 1.97 -5.95
C GLY A 26 -8.73 0.74 -6.85
N PRO A 27 -9.31 0.77 -8.06
CA PRO A 27 -9.27 -0.35 -8.98
C PRO A 27 -7.84 -0.64 -9.47
N MET A 28 -7.64 -1.72 -10.21
CA MET A 28 -6.40 -1.92 -10.96
C MET A 28 -6.14 -0.74 -11.89
N PHE A 29 -4.86 -0.43 -12.16
CA PHE A 29 -4.43 0.69 -13.02
C PHE A 29 -4.71 2.11 -12.50
N SER A 30 -5.16 2.27 -11.25
CA SER A 30 -5.36 3.61 -10.62
C SER A 30 -4.08 4.23 -10.03
N GLY A 31 -2.91 3.58 -10.18
CA GLY A 31 -1.63 4.12 -9.69
C GLY A 31 -1.39 3.98 -8.18
N LYS A 32 -2.08 3.06 -7.48
CA LYS A 32 -1.93 2.87 -6.02
C LYS A 32 -0.49 2.67 -5.56
N SER A 33 0.25 1.77 -6.20
CA SER A 33 1.66 1.49 -5.85
C SER A 33 2.56 2.70 -6.11
N THR A 34 2.26 3.50 -7.13
CA THR A 34 2.94 4.77 -7.39
C THR A 34 2.69 5.78 -6.27
N GLU A 35 1.44 5.93 -5.83
CA GLU A 35 1.09 6.82 -4.72
C GLU A 35 1.69 6.34 -3.39
N LEU A 36 1.69 5.03 -3.13
CA LEU A 36 2.39 4.42 -1.99
C LEU A 36 3.87 4.81 -1.97
N MET A 37 4.58 4.54 -3.07
CA MET A 37 6.00 4.85 -3.17
C MET A 37 6.27 6.35 -3.08
N ARG A 38 5.42 7.20 -3.66
CA ARG A 38 5.53 8.66 -3.54
C ARG A 38 5.45 9.09 -2.08
N ARG A 39 4.51 8.54 -1.29
CA ARG A 39 4.38 8.86 0.13
C ARG A 39 5.57 8.35 0.95
N VAL A 40 5.98 7.10 0.73
CA VAL A 40 7.13 6.51 1.44
C VAL A 40 8.43 7.27 1.15
N ARG A 41 8.68 7.67 -0.11
CA ARG A 41 9.87 8.45 -0.49
C ARG A 41 9.97 9.80 0.19
N ARG A 42 8.85 10.47 0.47
CA ARG A 42 8.87 11.74 1.21
C ARG A 42 9.51 11.59 2.58
N PHE A 43 9.26 10.46 3.26
CA PHE A 43 9.90 10.13 4.53
C PHE A 43 11.36 9.71 4.34
N GLN A 44 11.66 8.91 3.31
CA GLN A 44 13.04 8.50 3.01
C GLN A 44 13.98 9.69 2.74
N ILE A 45 13.54 10.66 1.94
CA ILE A 45 14.32 11.89 1.66
C ILE A 45 14.59 12.66 2.96
N ALA A 46 13.62 12.67 3.88
CA ALA A 46 13.74 13.22 5.22
C ALA A 46 14.52 12.29 6.20
N GLN A 47 15.26 11.31 5.71
CA GLN A 47 16.16 10.41 6.45
C GLN A 47 15.47 9.42 7.41
N TYR A 48 14.16 9.17 7.25
CA TYR A 48 13.48 8.12 8.00
C TYR A 48 13.85 6.74 7.43
N LYS A 49 14.08 5.77 8.32
CA LYS A 49 14.17 4.35 7.93
C LYS A 49 12.80 3.87 7.46
N CYS A 50 12.76 3.39 6.23
CA CYS A 50 11.54 2.94 5.56
C CYS A 50 11.68 1.47 5.13
N LEU A 51 10.60 0.72 5.23
CA LEU A 51 10.46 -0.63 4.69
C LEU A 51 9.28 -0.66 3.74
N VAL A 52 9.39 -1.33 2.60
CA VAL A 52 8.23 -1.65 1.76
C VAL A 52 8.07 -3.15 1.68
N ILE A 53 6.85 -3.64 1.85
CA ILE A 53 6.48 -5.04 1.80
C ILE A 53 5.64 -5.27 0.56
N LYS A 54 5.97 -6.32 -0.21
CA LYS A 54 5.21 -6.75 -1.39
C LYS A 54 4.65 -8.15 -1.17
N TYR A 55 3.52 -8.46 -1.79
CA TYR A 55 3.01 -9.83 -1.78
C TYR A 55 3.90 -10.75 -2.63
N ALA A 56 4.47 -11.78 -2.00
CA ALA A 56 5.50 -12.61 -2.64
C ALA A 56 5.00 -13.40 -3.86
N LYS A 57 3.72 -13.74 -3.90
CA LYS A 57 3.13 -14.48 -5.05
C LYS A 57 2.71 -13.56 -6.19
N ASP A 58 2.83 -12.25 -6.03
CA ASP A 58 2.63 -11.30 -7.12
C ASP A 58 3.94 -11.10 -7.90
N THR A 59 4.14 -11.90 -8.93
CA THR A 59 5.33 -11.87 -9.79
C THR A 59 5.13 -11.10 -11.09
N ARG A 60 4.01 -10.38 -11.23
CA ARG A 60 3.66 -9.63 -12.47
C ARG A 60 4.64 -8.51 -12.80
N TYR A 61 5.30 -7.97 -11.78
CA TYR A 61 6.28 -6.89 -11.89
C TYR A 61 7.56 -7.32 -11.16
N SER A 62 8.73 -6.88 -11.64
CA SER A 62 10.02 -7.21 -11.04
C SER A 62 10.04 -6.96 -9.52
N SER A 63 10.78 -7.79 -8.79
CA SER A 63 10.93 -7.70 -7.33
C SER A 63 11.35 -6.30 -6.85
N SER A 64 12.07 -5.53 -7.66
CA SER A 64 12.44 -4.14 -7.40
C SER A 64 11.36 -3.13 -7.78
N PHE A 65 11.13 -2.11 -6.94
CA PHE A 65 10.48 -0.86 -7.38
C PHE A 65 11.50 -0.06 -8.19
N CYS A 66 11.55 -0.30 -9.50
CA CYS A 66 12.40 0.48 -10.40
C CYS A 66 11.81 1.89 -10.56
N THR A 67 12.50 2.87 -10.03
CA THR A 67 12.43 4.23 -10.58
C THR A 67 13.77 4.58 -11.17
N HIS A 68 13.73 5.42 -12.19
CA HIS A 68 14.86 5.90 -12.97
C HIS A 68 16.02 6.50 -12.14
N ASP A 69 15.80 6.82 -10.86
CA ASP A 69 16.83 7.26 -9.93
C ASP A 69 17.35 6.07 -9.10
N ARG A 70 18.67 5.83 -9.16
CA ARG A 70 19.46 4.72 -8.57
C ARG A 70 19.37 4.50 -7.05
N ASN A 71 18.35 5.04 -6.37
CA ASN A 71 18.01 4.76 -4.98
C ASN A 71 16.83 3.80 -4.92
N THR A 72 17.07 2.52 -5.19
CA THR A 72 16.08 1.46 -4.98
C THR A 72 15.85 1.30 -3.48
N MET A 73 14.63 1.57 -3.03
CA MET A 73 14.18 1.14 -1.70
C MET A 73 13.99 -0.38 -1.74
N GLU A 74 14.64 -1.10 -0.83
CA GLU A 74 14.54 -2.55 -0.74
C GLU A 74 13.10 -2.92 -0.36
N ALA A 75 12.49 -3.80 -1.16
CA ALA A 75 11.15 -4.31 -0.93
C ALA A 75 11.26 -5.76 -0.45
N LEU A 76 10.71 -6.05 0.74
CA LEU A 76 10.67 -7.40 1.27
C LEU A 76 9.44 -8.14 0.74
N PRO A 77 9.61 -9.25 0.00
CA PRO A 77 8.49 -10.10 -0.39
C PRO A 77 8.00 -10.90 0.82
N ALA A 78 6.69 -10.92 1.05
CA ALA A 78 6.06 -11.70 2.13
C ALA A 78 4.73 -12.32 1.68
N CYS A 79 4.37 -13.46 2.27
CA CYS A 79 3.01 -14.01 2.15
C CYS A 79 2.14 -13.64 3.35
N LEU A 80 2.75 -13.47 4.52
CA LEU A 80 2.13 -13.02 5.76
C LEU A 80 2.99 -11.90 6.34
N LEU A 81 2.36 -10.87 6.89
CA LEU A 81 3.09 -9.70 7.42
C LEU A 81 3.81 -10.02 8.73
N ARG A 82 3.31 -11.00 9.50
CA ARG A 82 4.00 -11.49 10.70
C ARG A 82 5.41 -12.02 10.41
N ASP A 83 5.65 -12.51 9.20
CA ASP A 83 6.95 -13.09 8.80
C ASP A 83 8.04 -12.00 8.67
N VAL A 84 7.63 -10.74 8.48
CA VAL A 84 8.52 -9.57 8.34
C VAL A 84 8.35 -8.56 9.49
N ALA A 85 7.74 -9.00 10.60
CA ALA A 85 7.42 -8.12 11.73
C ALA A 85 8.67 -7.61 12.45
N GLN A 86 9.74 -8.40 12.51
CA GLN A 86 11.00 -7.99 13.17
C GLN A 86 11.68 -6.86 12.40
N GLU A 87 11.72 -6.96 11.07
CA GLU A 87 12.23 -5.93 10.16
C GLU A 87 11.37 -4.67 10.26
N ALA A 88 10.05 -4.84 10.30
CA ALA A 88 9.09 -3.74 10.47
C ALA A 88 9.27 -3.00 11.80
N LEU A 89 9.62 -3.70 12.89
CA LEU A 89 9.93 -3.09 14.18
C LEU A 89 11.15 -2.15 14.12
N GLY A 90 12.14 -2.45 13.26
CA GLY A 90 13.36 -1.67 13.09
C GLY A 90 13.24 -0.38 12.27
N VAL A 91 12.06 -0.10 11.68
CA VAL A 91 11.83 1.07 10.82
C VAL A 91 10.76 2.02 11.38
N ALA A 92 10.72 3.24 10.85
CA ALA A 92 9.74 4.26 11.24
C ALA A 92 8.51 4.29 10.31
N VAL A 93 8.71 3.94 9.04
CA VAL A 93 7.67 3.96 7.99
C VAL A 93 7.60 2.61 7.30
N ILE A 94 6.38 2.08 7.19
CA ILE A 94 6.12 0.78 6.55
C ILE A 94 5.14 1.02 5.40
N GLY A 95 5.56 0.72 4.18
CA GLY A 95 4.68 0.64 3.02
C GLY A 95 4.25 -0.81 2.78
N ILE A 96 2.98 -1.06 2.51
CA ILE A 96 2.46 -2.39 2.16
C ILE A 96 1.76 -2.27 0.81
N ASP A 97 2.28 -2.96 -0.19
CA ASP A 97 1.67 -3.03 -1.52
C ASP A 97 0.84 -4.31 -1.66
N GLU A 98 -0.23 -4.23 -2.45
CA GLU A 98 -1.20 -5.32 -2.64
C GLU A 98 -1.77 -5.88 -1.32
N GLY A 99 -2.09 -4.95 -0.40
CA GLY A 99 -2.54 -5.22 0.97
C GLY A 99 -3.72 -6.20 1.09
N GLN A 100 -4.57 -6.31 0.06
CA GLN A 100 -5.73 -7.22 0.05
C GLN A 100 -5.36 -8.71 0.10
N PHE A 101 -4.12 -9.08 -0.23
CA PHE A 101 -3.67 -10.48 -0.19
C PHE A 101 -3.14 -10.94 1.18
N PHE A 102 -2.95 -10.01 2.12
CA PHE A 102 -2.47 -10.32 3.46
C PHE A 102 -3.65 -10.53 4.43
N PRO A 103 -3.87 -11.76 4.91
CA PRO A 103 -4.98 -12.04 5.84
C PRO A 103 -4.76 -11.39 7.21
N ASP A 104 -3.50 -11.16 7.60
CA ASP A 104 -3.08 -10.56 8.87
C ASP A 104 -2.89 -9.03 8.79
N ILE A 105 -3.39 -8.38 7.73
CA ILE A 105 -3.21 -6.93 7.48
C ILE A 105 -3.73 -6.05 8.63
N VAL A 106 -4.89 -6.38 9.21
CA VAL A 106 -5.52 -5.55 10.23
C VAL A 106 -4.69 -5.55 11.52
N GLU A 107 -4.42 -6.75 12.04
CA GLU A 107 -3.64 -6.96 13.26
C GLU A 107 -2.24 -6.35 13.15
N PHE A 108 -1.60 -6.54 12.00
CA PHE A 108 -0.26 -5.99 11.74
C PHE A 108 -0.28 -4.45 11.70
N CYS A 109 -1.18 -3.84 10.92
CA CYS A 109 -1.23 -2.38 10.79
C CYS A 109 -1.54 -1.70 12.13
N GLU A 110 -2.50 -2.23 12.88
CA GLU A 110 -2.88 -1.70 14.19
C GLU A 110 -1.72 -1.82 15.20
N ALA A 111 -1.08 -2.99 15.28
CA ALA A 111 0.07 -3.18 16.17
C ALA A 111 1.23 -2.23 15.84
N MET A 112 1.55 -2.07 14.55
CA MET A 112 2.65 -1.20 14.10
C MET A 112 2.33 0.29 14.31
N ALA A 113 1.10 0.72 14.06
CA ALA A 113 0.67 2.09 14.33
C ALA A 113 0.67 2.39 15.84
N ASN A 114 0.18 1.46 16.67
CA ASN A 114 0.24 1.59 18.13
C ASN A 114 1.69 1.62 18.67
N ALA A 115 2.63 0.98 17.98
CA ALA A 115 4.07 1.08 18.24
C ALA A 115 4.72 2.37 17.70
N GLY A 116 3.93 3.34 17.23
CA GLY A 116 4.39 4.66 16.82
C GLY A 116 4.87 4.76 15.35
N LYS A 117 4.53 3.79 14.50
CA LYS A 117 4.98 3.75 13.09
C LYS A 117 3.95 4.37 12.16
N THR A 118 4.43 4.96 11.06
CA THR A 118 3.56 5.33 9.94
C THR A 118 3.40 4.14 9.01
N VAL A 119 2.20 3.59 8.92
CA VAL A 119 1.85 2.47 8.05
C VAL A 119 1.03 2.99 6.86
N ILE A 120 1.47 2.69 5.64
CA ILE A 120 0.83 3.12 4.40
C ILE A 120 0.48 1.88 3.59
N VAL A 121 -0.79 1.67 3.32
CA VAL A 121 -1.31 0.45 2.66
C VAL A 121 -1.90 0.83 1.32
N ALA A 122 -1.41 0.22 0.23
CA ALA A 122 -2.04 0.25 -1.08
C ALA A 122 -2.75 -1.07 -1.33
N ALA A 123 -4.03 -1.01 -1.72
CA ALA A 123 -4.83 -2.22 -1.91
C ALA A 123 -6.04 -2.01 -2.82
N LEU A 124 -6.53 -3.10 -3.40
CA LEU A 124 -7.85 -3.13 -4.05
C LEU A 124 -8.94 -3.09 -2.98
N ASP A 125 -9.94 -2.22 -3.14
CA ASP A 125 -11.12 -2.19 -2.25
C ASP A 125 -12.12 -3.30 -2.56
N GLY A 126 -12.18 -3.73 -3.83
CA GLY A 126 -13.11 -4.75 -4.28
C GLY A 126 -12.51 -5.77 -5.24
N THR A 127 -13.06 -6.98 -5.21
CA THR A 127 -12.79 -8.04 -6.18
C THR A 127 -13.39 -7.70 -7.55
N PHE A 128 -13.12 -8.55 -8.55
CA PHE A 128 -13.75 -8.43 -9.87
C PHE A 128 -15.28 -8.55 -9.84
N GLN A 129 -15.87 -9.02 -8.74
CA GLN A 129 -17.32 -9.09 -8.52
C GLN A 129 -17.86 -7.88 -7.73
N ARG A 130 -17.05 -6.82 -7.54
CA ARG A 130 -17.40 -5.64 -6.73
C ARG A 130 -17.73 -5.96 -5.26
N LYS A 131 -17.27 -7.10 -4.75
CA LYS A 131 -17.37 -7.48 -3.33
C LYS A 131 -16.11 -7.05 -2.59
N PRO A 132 -16.17 -6.77 -1.27
CA PRO A 132 -14.99 -6.52 -0.45
C PRO A 132 -13.85 -7.51 -0.72
N PHE A 133 -12.63 -7.02 -0.88
CA PHE A 133 -11.46 -7.88 -1.12
C PHE A 133 -10.72 -8.16 0.19
N GLY A 134 -10.79 -9.41 0.65
CA GLY A 134 -10.08 -9.83 1.86
C GLY A 134 -10.52 -9.03 3.09
N ALA A 135 -9.57 -8.72 3.97
CA ALA A 135 -9.83 -7.96 5.20
C ALA A 135 -9.59 -6.44 5.06
N ILE A 136 -9.33 -5.93 3.84
CA ILE A 136 -8.79 -4.58 3.66
C ILE A 136 -9.72 -3.46 4.17
N LEU A 137 -11.04 -3.64 4.01
CA LEU A 137 -12.02 -2.62 4.42
C LEU A 137 -12.12 -2.49 5.94
N ASN A 138 -11.66 -3.49 6.69
CA ASN A 138 -11.59 -3.42 8.14
C ASN A 138 -10.51 -2.44 8.63
N LEU A 139 -9.58 -1.98 7.77
CA LEU A 139 -8.67 -0.90 8.10
C LEU A 139 -9.33 0.48 8.07
N VAL A 140 -10.45 0.66 7.37
CA VAL A 140 -11.09 1.97 7.19
C VAL A 140 -11.45 2.64 8.52
N PRO A 141 -12.06 1.95 9.50
CA PRO A 141 -12.34 2.53 10.81
C PRO A 141 -11.09 2.83 11.65
N LEU A 142 -9.96 2.18 11.35
CA LEU A 142 -8.71 2.30 12.10
C LEU A 142 -7.76 3.36 11.51
N ALA A 143 -8.02 3.82 10.29
CA ALA A 143 -7.12 4.66 9.51
C ALA A 143 -7.39 6.16 9.68
N GLU A 144 -6.34 6.93 9.91
CA GLU A 144 -6.38 8.38 9.94
C GLU A 144 -6.58 9.00 8.55
N SER A 145 -6.24 8.27 7.49
CA SER A 145 -6.43 8.72 6.12
C SER A 145 -6.85 7.57 5.21
N VAL A 146 -7.96 7.75 4.50
CA VAL A 146 -8.40 6.83 3.45
C VAL A 146 -8.63 7.63 2.18
N VAL A 147 -8.00 7.22 1.08
CA VAL A 147 -8.24 7.76 -0.26
C VAL A 147 -8.59 6.62 -1.18
N LYS A 148 -9.59 6.82 -2.05
CA LYS A 148 -9.88 5.90 -3.15
C LYS A 148 -9.50 6.58 -4.47
N LEU A 149 -8.45 6.08 -5.10
CA LEU A 149 -8.00 6.52 -6.41
C LEU A 149 -8.97 6.03 -7.50
N THR A 150 -9.08 6.80 -8.56
CA THR A 150 -9.78 6.43 -9.79
C THR A 150 -8.77 6.04 -10.87
N ALA A 151 -9.23 5.24 -11.83
CA ALA A 151 -8.49 4.96 -13.07
C ALA A 151 -9.25 5.56 -14.26
N VAL A 152 -8.78 5.32 -15.47
CA VAL A 152 -9.52 5.62 -16.70
C VAL A 152 -10.21 4.35 -17.20
N CYS A 153 -11.49 4.45 -17.54
CA CYS A 153 -12.27 3.35 -18.07
C CYS A 153 -11.76 2.97 -19.46
N MET A 154 -11.42 1.70 -19.64
CA MET A 154 -10.86 1.21 -20.91
C MET A 154 -11.92 1.03 -22.02
N GLU A 155 -13.20 1.27 -21.73
CA GLU A 155 -14.31 1.16 -22.68
C GLU A 155 -14.89 2.53 -23.07
N CYS A 156 -15.14 3.42 -22.10
CA CYS A 156 -15.72 4.74 -22.35
C CYS A 156 -14.84 5.94 -21.99
N PHE A 157 -13.60 5.71 -21.53
CA PHE A 157 -12.60 6.74 -21.19
C PHE A 157 -12.99 7.73 -20.08
N ARG A 158 -14.09 7.48 -19.36
CA ARG A 158 -14.48 8.21 -18.14
C ARG A 158 -13.74 7.66 -16.91
N GLU A 159 -13.92 8.29 -15.76
CA GLU A 159 -13.39 7.76 -14.51
C GLU A 159 -13.89 6.34 -14.22
N ALA A 160 -12.96 5.46 -13.88
CA ALA A 160 -13.20 4.08 -13.51
C ALA A 160 -12.96 3.86 -12.02
N ALA A 161 -13.92 3.17 -11.40
CA ALA A 161 -13.89 2.86 -9.97
C ALA A 161 -13.85 1.35 -9.69
N TYR A 162 -13.92 0.51 -10.73
CA TYR A 162 -14.03 -0.94 -10.61
C TYR A 162 -13.06 -1.66 -11.53
N THR A 163 -12.79 -2.91 -11.19
CA THR A 163 -11.88 -3.81 -11.89
C THR A 163 -12.72 -4.93 -12.48
N LYS A 164 -12.76 -5.10 -13.81
CA LYS A 164 -13.58 -6.12 -14.49
C LYS A 164 -12.68 -7.22 -15.05
N ARG A 165 -12.98 -8.49 -14.74
CA ARG A 165 -12.28 -9.64 -15.33
C ARG A 165 -12.89 -9.97 -16.69
N LEU A 166 -12.06 -10.15 -17.71
CA LEU A 166 -12.51 -10.49 -19.07
C LEU A 166 -12.65 -12.01 -19.30
N GLY A 167 -12.03 -12.84 -18.46
CA GLY A 167 -12.10 -14.32 -18.54
C GLY A 167 -13.25 -14.97 -17.75
N THR A 168 -13.49 -16.26 -17.99
CA THR A 168 -14.60 -17.06 -17.43
C THR A 168 -14.28 -17.75 -16.09
N GLU A 169 -13.08 -17.59 -15.55
CA GLU A 169 -12.65 -18.24 -14.31
C GLU A 169 -13.30 -17.66 -13.06
N LYS A 170 -13.79 -18.55 -12.18
CA LYS A 170 -14.55 -18.19 -10.96
C LYS A 170 -13.69 -17.87 -9.73
N GLU A 171 -12.42 -18.29 -9.70
CA GLU A 171 -11.57 -18.17 -8.52
C GLU A 171 -10.75 -16.87 -8.47
N VAL A 172 -10.47 -16.39 -7.25
CA VAL A 172 -9.56 -15.27 -6.96
C VAL A 172 -8.12 -15.77 -7.10
N ALA A 173 -7.69 -16.07 -8.33
CA ALA A 173 -6.31 -16.43 -8.61
C ALA A 173 -5.41 -15.18 -8.56
N PRO A 174 -4.12 -15.30 -8.16
CA PRO A 174 -3.15 -14.26 -8.44
C PRO A 174 -3.15 -14.01 -9.95
N PRO A 175 -3.27 -12.75 -10.41
CA PRO A 175 -3.63 -12.47 -11.79
C PRO A 175 -2.50 -12.87 -12.74
N CYS A 176 -2.61 -14.06 -13.32
CA CYS A 176 -1.83 -14.49 -14.46
C CYS A 176 -2.39 -13.77 -15.69
N SER A 177 -1.64 -12.78 -16.20
CA SER A 177 -1.65 -12.14 -17.55
C SER A 177 -2.95 -11.71 -18.24
N ASP A 178 -4.14 -12.16 -17.85
CA ASP A 178 -5.40 -11.79 -18.47
C ASP A 178 -5.83 -10.45 -17.89
N ALA A 179 -5.56 -9.40 -18.67
CA ALA A 179 -5.83 -8.01 -18.33
C ALA A 179 -7.19 -7.88 -17.61
N ILE A 180 -7.18 -7.25 -16.45
CA ILE A 180 -8.38 -6.94 -15.68
C ILE A 180 -8.60 -5.42 -15.75
N PRO A 181 -9.14 -4.87 -16.86
CA PRO A 181 -9.18 -3.44 -17.07
C PRO A 181 -10.07 -2.73 -16.05
N ALA A 182 -9.73 -1.46 -15.80
CA ALA A 182 -10.56 -0.59 -14.99
C ALA A 182 -11.80 -0.15 -15.78
N HIS A 183 -12.97 -0.16 -15.14
CA HIS A 183 -14.25 0.24 -15.72
C HIS A 183 -15.05 1.17 -14.81
N CYS A 184 -15.89 2.00 -15.43
CA CYS A 184 -16.88 2.84 -14.74
C CYS A 184 -18.13 2.03 -14.37
N SER A 185 -19.04 2.64 -13.61
CA SER A 185 -20.31 2.02 -13.19
C SER A 185 -21.23 1.63 -14.36
N LEU A 186 -21.16 2.33 -15.50
CA LEU A 186 -21.98 2.06 -16.68
C LEU A 186 -21.46 0.87 -17.49
N CYS A 187 -20.14 0.78 -17.68
CA CYS A 187 -19.49 -0.30 -18.44
C CYS A 187 -19.33 -1.60 -17.61
N PHE A 188 -19.53 -1.51 -16.29
CA PHE A 188 -19.58 -2.65 -15.40
C PHE A 188 -20.77 -2.55 -14.41
N PRO A 189 -22.00 -2.82 -14.88
CA PRO A 189 -23.18 -2.81 -14.03
C PRO A 189 -23.09 -3.89 -12.95
N SER A 190 -23.77 -3.66 -11.83
CA SER A 190 -23.85 -4.55 -10.66
C SER A 190 -24.65 -5.80 -10.95
#